data_AF-A0A2G2LG09-F1
#
_entry.id   AF-A0A2G2LG09-F1
#
_cell.length_a   1.000
_cell.length_b   1.000
_cell.length_c   1.000
_cell.angle_alpha   90.00
_cell.angle_beta   90.00
_cell.angle_gamma   90.00
#
_symmetry.space_group_name_H-M   'P 1'
#
loop_
_entity.id
_entity.type
_entity.pdbx_description
1 polymer ?
#
loop_
_entity_poly.entity_id
_entity_poly.type
_entity_poly.pdbx_seq_one_letter_code
_entity_poly.pdbx_strand_id
1 'polypeptide(L)'
;MTKENNEDPFLVKLRAVIDARPEFTVAGLAVKAGLTNSAIRAMFSGRNQSPRLDTARKICEAMGTTLEEFMSDAQTSEEFEIVRLVSQLSVEERQQLLGFGKGLLASQNPAPPKSDEGTQ
;
A
#
# COMPACT_ATOMS: atom_id res chain seq x y z
N MET A 1 -18.19 -17.39 15.20
CA MET A 1 -18.60 -16.67 13.97
C MET A 1 -18.17 -15.22 14.13
N THR A 2 -16.92 -14.93 13.80
CA THR A 2 -16.33 -13.59 13.88
C THR A 2 -16.99 -12.73 12.80
N LYS A 3 -17.60 -11.62 13.18
CA LYS A 3 -18.09 -10.61 12.24
C LYS A 3 -16.88 -10.11 11.46
N GLU A 4 -16.81 -10.40 10.17
CA GLU A 4 -15.90 -9.69 9.27
C GLU A 4 -16.33 -8.23 9.28
N ASN A 5 -15.51 -7.36 9.88
CA ASN A 5 -15.69 -5.92 9.78
C ASN A 5 -15.52 -5.56 8.31
N ASN A 6 -16.65 -5.28 7.64
CA ASN A 6 -16.73 -4.86 6.25
C ASN A 6 -16.33 -3.37 6.12
N GLU A 7 -15.22 -2.99 6.76
CA GLU A 7 -14.68 -1.63 6.75
C GLU A 7 -13.81 -1.43 5.51
N ASP A 8 -13.98 -0.28 4.87
CA ASP A 8 -13.23 0.09 3.68
C ASP A 8 -11.71 0.11 3.96
N PRO A 9 -10.87 -0.59 3.17
CA PRO A 9 -9.43 -0.66 3.39
C PRO A 9 -8.73 0.71 3.45
N PHE A 10 -9.18 1.68 2.66
CA PHE A 10 -8.67 3.05 2.70
C PHE A 10 -8.99 3.71 4.05
N LEU A 11 -10.21 3.53 4.57
CA LEU A 11 -10.60 4.09 5.86
C LEU A 11 -9.84 3.41 7.02
N VAL A 12 -9.57 2.11 6.92
CA VAL A 12 -8.72 1.39 7.88
C VAL A 12 -7.31 1.96 7.90
N LYS A 13 -6.65 2.11 6.73
CA LYS A 13 -5.31 2.72 6.64
C LYS A 13 -5.32 4.18 7.12
N LEU A 14 -6.34 4.96 6.76
CA LEU A 14 -6.47 6.37 7.16
C LEU A 14 -6.63 6.51 8.68
N ARG A 15 -7.40 5.63 9.31
CA ARG A 15 -7.51 5.57 10.78
C ARG A 15 -6.15 5.33 11.41
N ALA A 16 -5.45 4.30 10.96
CA ALA A 16 -4.13 3.95 11.50
C ALA A 16 -3.13 5.11 11.39
N VAL A 17 -3.13 5.83 10.26
CA VAL A 17 -2.27 7.01 10.09
C VAL A 17 -2.63 8.14 11.05
N ILE A 18 -3.91 8.47 11.20
CA ILE A 18 -4.37 9.51 12.14
C ILE A 18 -4.02 9.15 13.58
N ASP A 19 -4.15 7.87 13.95
CA ASP A 19 -3.85 7.40 15.31
C ASP A 19 -2.35 7.39 15.59
N ALA A 20 -1.50 7.11 14.58
CA ALA A 20 -0.04 7.08 14.72
C ALA A 20 0.63 8.45 14.62
N ARG A 21 0.00 9.43 13.94
CA ARG A 21 0.60 10.72 13.56
C ARG A 21 -0.26 11.88 14.06
N PRO A 22 0.03 12.44 15.26
CA PRO A 22 -0.79 13.48 15.89
C PRO A 22 -0.93 14.78 15.08
N GLU A 23 -0.03 15.03 14.14
CA GLU A 23 -0.13 16.15 13.20
C GLU A 23 -1.32 16.04 12.24
N PHE A 24 -1.85 14.82 12.06
CA PHE A 24 -3.03 14.56 11.25
C PHE A 24 -4.26 14.44 12.15
N THR A 25 -5.16 15.42 12.03
CA THR A 25 -6.47 15.36 12.67
C THR A 25 -7.56 15.26 11.62
N VAL A 26 -8.68 14.63 11.97
CA VAL A 26 -9.84 14.49 11.08
C VAL A 26 -10.29 15.85 10.52
N ALA A 27 -10.34 16.88 11.37
CA ALA A 27 -10.72 18.22 10.95
C ALA A 27 -9.63 18.90 10.11
N GLY A 28 -8.36 18.78 10.52
CA GLY A 28 -7.24 19.38 9.80
C GLY A 28 -7.05 18.81 8.39
N LEU A 29 -7.20 17.49 8.24
CA LEU A 29 -7.16 16.82 6.95
C LEU A 29 -8.35 17.22 6.07
N ALA A 30 -9.56 17.33 6.63
CA ALA A 30 -10.72 17.76 5.86
C ALA A 30 -10.52 19.17 5.30
N VAL A 31 -10.02 20.11 6.10
CA VAL A 31 -9.71 21.48 5.65
C VAL A 31 -8.64 21.47 4.56
N LYS A 32 -7.52 20.77 4.77
CA LYS A 32 -6.43 20.68 3.79
C LYS A 32 -6.88 20.05 2.47
N ALA A 33 -7.78 19.07 2.53
CA ALA A 33 -8.34 18.38 1.36
C ALA A 33 -9.48 19.15 0.67
N GLY A 34 -9.85 20.34 1.16
CA GLY A 34 -10.97 21.13 0.62
C GLY A 34 -12.35 20.49 0.84
N LEU A 35 -12.47 19.68 1.90
CA LEU A 35 -13.71 18.99 2.30
C LEU A 35 -14.39 19.74 3.45
N THR A 36 -15.66 19.40 3.72
CA THR A 36 -16.35 19.92 4.91
C THR A 36 -15.73 19.35 6.18
N ASN A 37 -15.70 20.11 7.28
CA ASN A 37 -15.11 19.72 8.56
C ASN A 37 -15.70 18.42 9.17
N SER A 38 -16.89 18.01 8.72
CA SER A 38 -17.56 16.78 9.12
C SER A 38 -17.38 15.61 8.14
N ALA A 39 -16.83 15.82 6.95
CA ALA A 39 -16.76 14.82 5.88
C ALA A 39 -16.03 13.54 6.33
N ILE A 40 -14.80 13.68 6.83
CA ILE A 40 -14.00 12.53 7.25
C ILE A 40 -14.60 11.88 8.52
N ARG A 41 -15.18 12.65 9.44
CA ARG A 41 -15.91 12.09 10.59
C ARG A 41 -17.11 11.25 10.14
N ALA A 42 -17.85 11.72 9.14
CA ALA A 42 -19.00 11.02 8.59
C ALA A 42 -18.59 9.69 7.93
N MET A 43 -17.46 9.67 7.21
CA MET A 43 -16.90 8.44 6.62
C MET A 43 -16.67 7.35 7.69
N PHE A 44 -16.13 7.74 8.85
CA PHE A 44 -15.89 6.81 9.96
C PHE A 44 -17.13 6.37 10.74
N SER A 45 -18.27 7.06 10.59
CA SER A 45 -19.49 6.78 11.37
C SER A 45 -20.35 5.63 10.83
N GLY A 46 -19.93 4.96 9.76
CA GLY A 46 -20.43 3.62 9.43
C GLY A 46 -21.80 3.53 8.73
N ARG A 47 -22.19 4.52 7.92
CA ARG A 47 -23.47 4.47 7.15
C ARG A 47 -23.32 4.05 5.68
N ASN A 48 -22.21 3.40 5.31
CA ASN A 48 -21.61 3.35 3.97
C ASN A 48 -21.20 4.75 3.50
N GLN A 49 -19.91 4.97 3.23
CA GLN A 49 -19.41 5.41 1.92
C GLN A 49 -17.90 5.27 1.97
N SER A 50 -17.40 4.22 1.32
CA SER A 50 -16.11 4.29 0.66
C SER A 50 -15.98 5.68 0.04
N PRO A 51 -14.98 6.49 0.40
CA PRO A 51 -14.82 7.79 -0.22
C PRO A 51 -14.75 7.59 -1.72
N ARG A 52 -15.40 8.49 -2.47
CA ARG A 52 -15.21 8.51 -3.92
C ARG A 52 -13.71 8.61 -4.21
N LEU A 53 -13.27 8.03 -5.33
CA LEU A 53 -11.86 8.02 -5.71
C LEU A 53 -11.23 9.42 -5.66
N ASP A 54 -11.94 10.44 -6.16
CA ASP A 54 -11.53 11.86 -6.08
C ASP A 54 -11.36 12.36 -4.64
N THR A 55 -12.26 11.96 -3.75
CA THR A 55 -12.19 12.32 -2.32
C THR A 55 -11.01 11.63 -1.64
N ALA A 56 -10.78 10.34 -1.93
CA ALA A 56 -9.63 9.61 -1.42
C ALA A 56 -8.30 10.25 -1.88
N ARG A 57 -8.19 10.62 -3.17
CA ARG A 57 -7.03 11.34 -3.72
C ARG A 57 -6.78 12.68 -3.01
N LYS A 58 -7.81 13.51 -2.82
CA LYS A 58 -7.69 14.79 -2.11
C LYS A 58 -7.19 14.62 -0.67
N ILE A 59 -7.63 13.57 0.02
CA ILE A 59 -7.16 13.25 1.37
C ILE A 59 -5.68 12.83 1.35
N CYS A 60 -5.26 11.99 0.39
CA CYS A 60 -3.85 11.62 0.20
C CYS A 60 -2.96 12.83 -0.11
N GLU A 61 -3.40 13.70 -1.03
CA GLU A 61 -2.69 14.92 -1.38
C GLU A 61 -2.52 15.85 -0.17
N ALA A 62 -3.55 15.97 0.69
CA ALA A 62 -3.48 16.71 1.94
C ALA A 62 -2.47 16.13 2.95
N MET A 63 -2.13 14.85 2.84
CA MET A 63 -1.08 14.17 3.60
C MET A 63 0.29 14.21 2.91
N GLY A 64 0.37 14.70 1.67
CA GLY A 64 1.60 14.76 0.88
C GLY A 64 1.98 13.44 0.20
N THR A 65 1.01 12.58 -0.12
CA THR A 65 1.22 11.29 -0.82
C THR A 65 0.16 11.11 -1.92
N THR A 66 0.36 10.13 -2.80
CA THR A 66 -0.65 9.71 -3.78
C THR A 66 -1.55 8.61 -3.21
N LEU A 67 -2.70 8.36 -3.86
CA LEU A 67 -3.58 7.26 -3.45
C LEU A 67 -2.92 5.89 -3.69
N GLU A 68 -2.19 5.77 -4.78
CA GLU A 68 -1.44 4.58 -5.17
C GLU A 68 -0.38 4.23 -4.12
N GLU A 69 0.39 5.23 -3.67
CA GLU A 69 1.36 5.05 -2.60
C GLU A 69 0.66 4.72 -1.27
N PHE A 70 -0.37 5.48 -0.91
CA PHE A 70 -1.09 5.29 0.34
C PHE A 70 -1.73 3.89 0.46
N MET A 71 -2.23 3.36 -0.65
CA MET A 71 -2.87 2.05 -0.69
C MET A 71 -1.88 0.91 -0.92
N SER A 72 -0.65 1.19 -1.34
CA SER A 72 0.40 0.17 -1.52
C SER A 72 0.64 -0.62 -0.23
N ASP A 73 0.96 -1.90 -0.39
CA ASP A 73 1.42 -2.76 0.72
C ASP A 73 2.93 -2.64 0.96
N ALA A 74 3.62 -1.83 0.16
CA ALA A 74 5.00 -1.45 0.40
C ALA A 74 5.13 -0.76 1.77
N GLN A 75 6.01 -1.25 2.62
CA GLN A 75 6.26 -0.74 3.96
C GLN A 75 7.56 0.08 4.04
N THR A 76 8.44 -0.06 3.06
CA THR A 76 9.74 0.63 3.02
C THR A 76 9.86 1.56 1.82
N SER A 77 10.67 2.61 1.94
CA SER A 77 10.95 3.55 0.85
C SER A 77 11.52 2.82 -0.38
N GLU A 78 12.32 1.79 -0.16
CA GLU A 78 12.88 0.92 -1.18
C GLU A 78 11.79 0.14 -1.93
N GLU A 79 10.83 -0.45 -1.21
CA GLU A 79 9.69 -1.15 -1.83
C GLU A 79 8.82 -0.19 -2.66
N PHE A 80 8.59 1.03 -2.17
CA PHE A 80 7.88 2.07 -2.94
C PHE A 80 8.60 2.41 -4.25
N GLU A 81 9.91 2.63 -4.19
CA GLU A 81 10.69 2.95 -5.39
C GLU A 81 10.69 1.78 -6.37
N ILE A 82 10.79 0.53 -5.90
CA ILE A 82 10.69 -0.66 -6.75
C ILE A 82 9.34 -0.71 -7.47
N VAL A 83 8.23 -0.52 -6.77
CA VAL A 83 6.88 -0.51 -7.38
C VAL A 83 6.75 0.61 -8.41
N ARG A 84 7.25 1.81 -8.09
CA ARG A 84 7.25 2.95 -8.99
C ARG A 84 8.06 2.68 -10.26
N LEU A 85 9.25 2.09 -10.13
CA LEU A 85 10.09 1.70 -11.27
C LEU A 85 9.38 0.66 -12.14
N VAL A 86 8.82 -0.39 -11.52
CA VAL A 86 8.07 -1.44 -12.22
C VAL A 86 6.97 -0.85 -13.10
N SER A 87 6.24 0.17 -12.61
CA SER A 87 5.16 0.80 -13.39
C SER A 87 5.64 1.42 -14.72
N GLN A 88 6.91 1.82 -14.81
CA GLN A 88 7.52 2.46 -15.99
C GLN A 88 8.24 1.48 -16.93
N LEU A 89 8.50 0.24 -16.47
CA LEU A 89 9.18 -0.77 -17.27
C LEU A 89 8.24 -1.47 -18.27
N SER A 90 8.81 -1.88 -19.40
CA SER A 90 8.18 -2.80 -20.36
C SER A 90 7.98 -4.19 -19.77
N VAL A 91 7.15 -5.02 -20.42
CA VAL A 91 6.89 -6.39 -19.96
C VAL A 91 8.18 -7.22 -19.87
N GLU A 92 9.07 -7.07 -20.85
CA GLU A 92 10.35 -7.78 -20.91
C GLU A 92 11.27 -7.38 -19.75
N GLU A 93 11.40 -6.09 -19.48
CA GLU A 93 12.21 -5.57 -18.38
C GLU A 93 11.65 -5.97 -17.01
N ARG A 94 10.31 -6.01 -16.86
CA ARG A 94 9.68 -6.54 -15.64
C ARG A 94 10.02 -8.02 -15.41
N GLN A 95 10.04 -8.83 -16.46
CA GLN A 95 10.43 -10.24 -16.36
C GLN A 95 11.90 -10.39 -15.97
N GLN A 96 12.79 -9.53 -16.51
CA GLN A 96 14.20 -9.51 -16.14
C GLN A 96 14.39 -9.14 -14.66
N LEU A 97 13.73 -8.08 -14.19
CA LEU A 97 13.76 -7.67 -12.77
C LEU A 97 13.26 -8.79 -11.85
N LEU A 98 12.15 -9.43 -12.22
CA LEU A 98 11.60 -10.57 -11.48
C LEU A 98 12.58 -11.76 -11.44
N GLY A 99 13.22 -12.07 -12.57
CA GLY A 99 14.24 -13.12 -12.67
C GLY A 99 15.45 -12.83 -11.78
N PHE A 100 15.93 -11.59 -11.78
CA PHE A 100 17.04 -11.15 -10.93
C PHE A 100 16.70 -11.29 -9.43
N GLY A 101 15.52 -10.82 -9.01
CA GLY A 101 15.06 -10.97 -7.62
C GLY A 101 14.96 -12.43 -7.19
N LYS A 102 14.44 -13.31 -8.05
CA LYS A 102 14.42 -14.76 -7.81
C LYS A 102 15.83 -15.35 -7.67
N GLY A 103 16.77 -14.91 -8.51
CA GLY A 103 18.18 -15.32 -8.44
C GLY A 103 18.84 -14.92 -7.11
N LEU A 104 18.61 -13.69 -6.65
CA LEU A 104 19.11 -13.22 -5.35
C LEU A 104 18.54 -14.07 -4.20
N LEU A 105 17.26 -14.42 -4.22
CA LEU A 105 16.65 -15.29 -3.19
C LEU A 105 17.23 -16.71 -3.22
N ALA A 106 17.40 -17.29 -4.41
CA ALA A 106 17.98 -18.62 -4.57
C ALA A 106 19.44 -18.67 -4.08
N SER A 107 20.22 -17.60 -4.26
CA SER A 107 21.60 -17.54 -3.76
C SER A 107 21.71 -17.42 -2.23
N GLN A 108 20.67 -16.90 -1.56
CA GLN A 108 20.64 -16.80 -0.09
C GLN A 108 20.26 -18.13 0.58
N ASN A 109 19.49 -18.98 -0.12
CA ASN A 109 19.15 -20.34 0.30
C ASN A 109 19.58 -21.33 -0.79
N PRO A 110 20.88 -21.65 -0.90
CA PRO A 110 21.30 -22.71 -1.80
C PRO A 110 20.68 -24.02 -1.30
N ALA A 111 19.64 -24.49 -1.99
CA ALA A 111 19.18 -25.87 -1.81
C ALA A 111 20.39 -26.78 -2.05
N PRO A 112 20.65 -27.79 -1.19
CA PRO A 112 21.77 -28.68 -1.40
C PRO A 112 21.60 -29.33 -2.78
N PRO A 113 22.68 -29.43 -3.58
CA PRO A 113 22.60 -30.11 -4.86
C PRO A 113 22.09 -31.51 -4.60
N LYS A 114 21.06 -31.92 -5.37
CA LYS A 114 20.68 -33.33 -5.44
C LYS A 114 21.92 -34.08 -5.93
N SER A 115 22.57 -34.79 -5.02
CA SER A 115 23.57 -35.77 -5.35
C SER A 115 22.86 -36.85 -6.17
N ASP A 116 22.97 -36.75 -7.49
CA ASP A 116 22.77 -37.91 -8.35
C ASP A 116 23.93 -38.86 -8.06
N GLU A 117 23.75 -39.73 -7.07
CA GLU A 117 24.54 -40.96 -6.94
C GLU A 117 24.20 -41.87 -8.13
N GLY A 118 24.84 -41.57 -9.26
CA GLY A 118 24.98 -42.53 -10.35
C GLY A 118 25.86 -43.68 -9.87
N THR A 119 25.20 -44.76 -9.45
CA THR A 119 25.81 -46.06 -9.20
C THR A 119 26.61 -46.52 -10.42
N GLN A 120 27.90 -46.84 -10.22
CA GLN A 120 28.64 -47.79 -11.05
C GLN A 120 29.28 -48.82 -10.13
#